data_AF-A0A7Y1ZR15-F1
#
_entry.id   AF-A0A7Y1ZR15-F1
#
_cell.length_a   1.000
_cell.length_b   1.000
_cell.length_c   1.000
_cell.angle_alpha   90.00
_cell.angle_beta   90.00
_cell.angle_gamma   90.00
#
_symmetry.space_group_name_H-M   'P 1'
#
loop_
_entity.id
_entity.type
_entity.pdbx_description
1 polymer ?
#
loop_
_entity_poly.entity_id
_entity_poly.type
_entity_poly.pdbx_seq_one_letter_code
_entity_poly.pdbx_strand_id
1 'polypeptide(L)'
;MHRILTAMMVFPFRPSRRKVLCALNDARSALDMNSLDSIPSGIRGKLYSCPVSRSLSRMVGVDGVCFKDPSKAASVARAWQSEIREVNDNIVVSLPEVLRRFVRDFDLGAYPTLLVEDSSAKESPISVPTGFQPTVVQSEKPAA
;
A
#
# COMPACT_ATOMS: atom_id res chain seq x y z
N MET A 1 4.73 -0.25 50.00
CA MET A 1 3.54 0.45 49.48
C MET A 1 3.95 1.29 48.28
N HIS A 2 3.14 1.22 47.22
CA HIS A 2 3.17 2.03 45.98
C HIS A 2 4.24 1.73 44.93
N ARG A 3 3.87 0.74 44.10
CA ARG A 3 4.27 0.57 42.70
C ARG A 3 3.93 1.85 41.91
N ILE A 4 4.91 2.48 41.30
CA ILE A 4 4.67 3.35 40.13
C ILE A 4 5.14 2.56 38.92
N LEU A 5 4.21 1.80 38.34
CA LEU A 5 4.33 1.25 37.00
C LEU A 5 4.31 2.45 36.05
N THR A 6 5.48 2.91 35.65
CA THR A 6 5.66 3.86 34.56
C THR A 6 5.24 3.17 33.26
N ALA A 7 3.94 3.13 33.01
CA ALA A 7 3.39 2.83 31.70
C ALA A 7 3.67 4.03 30.80
N MET A 8 4.92 4.15 30.34
CA MET A 8 5.20 4.88 29.11
C MET A 8 4.46 4.13 28.00
N MET A 9 3.26 4.57 27.67
CA MET A 9 2.66 4.31 26.39
C MET A 9 3.63 4.86 25.34
N VAL A 10 4.50 4.00 24.83
CA VAL A 10 5.29 4.25 23.62
C VAL A 10 4.28 4.26 22.49
N PHE A 11 3.52 5.34 22.33
CA PHE A 11 2.97 5.70 21.04
C PHE A 11 4.19 5.96 20.17
N PRO A 12 4.50 5.10 19.19
CA PRO A 12 5.72 5.29 18.42
C PRO A 12 5.55 6.62 17.70
N PHE A 13 6.51 7.53 17.89
CA PHE A 13 6.48 8.84 17.27
C PHE A 13 6.22 8.67 15.77
N ARG A 14 5.06 9.14 15.30
CA ARG A 14 4.70 9.08 13.89
C ARG A 14 5.80 9.77 13.08
N PRO A 15 6.28 9.16 11.98
CA PRO A 15 7.26 9.79 11.12
C PRO A 15 6.79 11.18 10.68
N SER A 16 7.61 12.20 10.90
CA SER A 16 7.31 13.52 10.34
C SER A 16 7.29 13.44 8.80
N ARG A 17 6.37 14.16 8.14
CA ARG A 17 6.29 14.20 6.67
C ARG A 17 7.63 14.57 6.02
N ARG A 18 8.40 15.47 6.63
CA ARG A 18 9.72 15.85 6.14
C ARG A 18 10.68 14.66 6.05
N LYS A 19 10.79 13.86 7.12
CA LYS A 19 11.64 12.66 7.13
C LYS A 19 11.21 11.61 6.11
N VAL A 20 9.90 11.42 5.94
CA VAL A 20 9.35 10.52 4.92
C VAL A 20 9.71 11.03 3.52
N LEU A 21 9.51 12.32 3.26
CA LEU A 21 9.84 12.94 1.98
C LEU A 21 11.33 12.87 1.65
N CYS A 22 12.22 13.11 2.63
CA CYS A 22 13.66 12.92 2.45
C CYS A 22 13.99 11.49 2.03
N ALA A 23 13.50 10.48 2.77
CA ALA A 23 13.75 9.08 2.44
C ALA A 23 13.21 8.68 1.05
N LEU A 24 12.07 9.24 0.64
CA LEU A 24 11.55 9.05 -0.71
C LEU A 24 12.46 9.68 -1.77
N ASN A 25 12.94 10.90 -1.52
CA ASN A 25 13.84 11.61 -2.43
C ASN A 25 15.22 10.98 -2.53
N ASP A 26 15.73 10.35 -1.46
CA ASP A 26 16.97 9.57 -1.50
C ASP A 26 16.86 8.41 -2.51
N ALA A 27 15.75 7.67 -2.47
CA ALA A 27 15.49 6.60 -3.43
C ALA A 27 15.21 7.11 -4.85
N ARG A 28 14.48 8.23 -4.99
CA ARG A 28 14.23 8.84 -6.30
C ARG A 28 15.52 9.32 -6.95
N SER A 29 16.43 9.94 -6.18
CA SER A 29 17.76 10.31 -6.65
C SER A 29 18.56 9.08 -7.09
N ALA A 30 18.48 7.97 -6.35
CA ALA A 30 19.14 6.71 -6.72
C ALA A 30 18.51 6.01 -7.95
N LEU A 31 17.34 6.46 -8.39
CA LEU A 31 16.62 5.97 -9.57
C LEU A 31 16.62 6.99 -10.73
N ASP A 32 17.43 8.05 -10.64
CA ASP A 32 17.50 9.15 -11.60
C ASP A 32 16.15 9.83 -11.84
N MET A 33 15.35 9.96 -10.77
CA MET A 33 14.05 10.62 -10.78
C MET A 33 14.13 12.00 -10.11
N ASN A 34 13.36 12.97 -10.61
CA ASN A 34 13.24 14.30 -10.00
C ASN A 34 12.79 14.22 -8.54
N SER A 35 13.24 15.11 -7.66
CA SER A 35 12.74 15.17 -6.29
C SER A 35 11.24 15.52 -6.21
N LEU A 36 10.59 15.09 -5.14
CA LEU A 36 9.24 15.49 -4.78
C LEU A 36 9.27 16.68 -3.81
N ASP A 37 8.38 17.64 -4.03
CA ASP A 37 8.11 18.73 -3.08
C ASP A 37 7.12 18.31 -1.99
N SER A 38 6.31 17.28 -2.25
CA SER A 38 5.32 16.77 -1.31
C SER A 38 5.09 15.27 -1.48
N ILE A 39 4.63 14.61 -0.42
CA ILE A 39 4.26 13.19 -0.45
C ILE A 39 2.94 13.06 -1.21
N PRO A 40 2.85 12.23 -2.28
CA PRO A 40 1.61 12.05 -3.01
C PRO A 40 0.55 11.37 -2.14
N SER A 41 -0.72 11.66 -2.42
CA SER A 41 -1.83 10.95 -1.80
C SER A 41 -1.95 9.52 -2.36
N GLY A 42 -2.57 8.61 -1.60
CA GLY A 42 -2.71 7.21 -1.97
C GLY A 42 -3.96 6.54 -1.38
N ILE A 43 -4.08 5.23 -1.64
CA ILE A 43 -5.18 4.39 -1.19
C ILE A 43 -4.65 3.37 -0.19
N ARG A 44 -5.36 3.17 0.93
CA ARG A 44 -4.98 2.23 2.00
C ARG A 44 -4.98 0.79 1.51
N GLY A 45 -4.01 -0.01 1.98
CA GLY A 45 -3.93 -1.45 1.72
C GLY A 45 -3.68 -1.82 0.25
N LYS A 46 -3.41 -0.85 -0.63
CA LYS A 46 -3.15 -1.07 -2.06
C LYS A 46 -1.67 -0.93 -2.37
N LEU A 47 -1.02 -2.03 -2.73
CA LEU A 47 0.43 -2.12 -2.97
C LEU A 47 0.96 -1.20 -4.09
N TYR A 48 0.12 -0.88 -5.07
CA TYR A 48 0.46 -0.02 -6.22
C TYR A 48 -0.05 1.42 -6.08
N SER A 49 -0.83 1.71 -5.03
CA SER A 49 -1.52 2.98 -4.87
C SER A 49 -1.23 3.65 -3.54
N CYS A 50 -0.40 3.06 -2.68
CA CYS A 50 0.05 3.72 -1.46
C CYS A 50 1.02 4.89 -1.82
N PRO A 51 1.18 5.89 -0.93
CA PRO A 51 2.04 7.04 -1.19
C PRO A 51 3.48 6.68 -1.56
N VAL A 52 4.07 5.66 -0.90
CA VAL A 52 5.44 5.22 -1.20
C VAL A 52 5.52 4.60 -2.60
N SER A 53 4.55 3.77 -2.97
CA SER A 53 4.46 3.16 -4.30
C SER A 53 4.36 4.20 -5.40
N ARG A 54 3.45 5.17 -5.24
CA ARG A 54 3.28 6.28 -6.20
C ARG A 54 4.53 7.14 -6.31
N SER A 55 5.22 7.37 -5.20
CA SER A 55 6.46 8.13 -5.16
C SER A 55 7.60 7.46 -5.92
N LEU A 56 7.63 6.13 -5.98
CA LEU A 56 8.72 5.37 -6.62
C LEU A 56 8.30 4.77 -7.97
N SER A 57 7.01 4.82 -8.31
CA SER A 57 6.43 4.09 -9.45
C SER A 57 6.77 2.59 -9.41
N ARG A 58 6.69 1.99 -8.22
CA ARG A 58 7.03 0.59 -7.96
C ARG A 58 6.01 -0.05 -7.04
N MET A 59 5.89 -1.37 -7.10
CA MET A 59 5.10 -2.12 -6.13
C MET A 59 5.77 -2.05 -4.75
N VAL A 60 5.00 -1.71 -3.72
CA VAL A 60 5.48 -1.61 -2.35
C VAL A 60 4.66 -2.53 -1.45
N GLY A 61 5.34 -3.51 -0.86
CA GLY A 61 4.81 -4.34 0.22
C GLY A 61 4.93 -3.66 1.58
N VAL A 62 4.50 -4.37 2.63
CA VAL A 62 4.64 -3.91 4.02
C VAL A 62 6.10 -3.66 4.40
N ASP A 63 7.02 -4.49 3.89
CA ASP A 63 8.41 -4.50 4.33
C ASP A 63 9.42 -4.04 3.28
N GLY A 64 9.01 -3.82 2.02
CA GLY A 64 9.96 -3.59 0.94
C GLY A 64 9.36 -3.11 -0.37
N VAL A 65 10.24 -2.66 -1.26
CA VAL A 65 9.93 -2.25 -2.63
C VAL A 65 10.45 -3.29 -3.60
N CYS A 66 9.62 -3.70 -4.55
CA CYS A 66 9.99 -4.72 -5.53
C CYS A 66 10.60 -4.10 -6.79
N PHE A 67 11.70 -4.70 -7.24
CA PHE A 67 12.42 -4.37 -8.47
C PHE A 67 12.57 -5.59 -9.36
N LYS A 68 12.52 -5.36 -10.67
CA LYS A 68 12.91 -6.33 -11.70
C LYS A 68 14.37 -6.19 -12.12
N ASP A 69 14.94 -5.01 -11.89
CA ASP A 69 16.30 -4.65 -12.30
C ASP A 69 17.22 -4.68 -11.07
N PRO A 70 18.23 -5.58 -11.04
CA PRO A 70 19.18 -5.69 -9.94
C PRO A 70 19.99 -4.42 -9.68
N SER A 71 20.38 -3.69 -10.73
CA SER A 71 21.19 -2.48 -10.61
C SER A 71 20.39 -1.35 -9.94
N LYS A 72 19.10 -1.24 -10.28
CA LYS A 72 18.19 -0.28 -9.61
C LYS A 72 17.93 -0.67 -8.16
N ALA A 73 17.74 -1.96 -7.88
CA ALA A 73 17.59 -2.44 -6.52
C ALA A 73 18.82 -2.14 -5.66
N ALA A 74 20.02 -2.43 -6.17
CA ALA A 74 21.28 -2.14 -5.49
C ALA A 74 21.49 -0.65 -5.21
N SER A 75 21.11 0.22 -6.16
CA SER A 75 21.22 1.66 -6.00
C SER A 75 20.32 2.19 -4.88
N VAL A 76 19.06 1.75 -4.84
CA VAL A 76 18.12 2.12 -3.78
C VAL A 76 18.52 1.53 -2.43
N ALA A 77 18.96 0.27 -2.40
CA ALA A 77 19.45 -0.39 -1.19
C ALA A 77 20.64 0.37 -0.59
N ARG A 78 21.56 0.86 -1.41
CA ARG A 78 22.67 1.70 -0.97
C ARG A 78 22.19 3.04 -0.41
N ALA A 79 21.26 3.71 -1.09
CA ALA A 79 20.70 4.99 -0.64
C ALA A 79 20.03 4.89 0.73
N TRP A 80 19.32 3.78 0.99
CA TRP A 80 18.66 3.53 2.27
C TRP A 80 19.51 2.74 3.28
N GLN A 81 20.72 2.32 2.91
CA GLN A 81 21.56 1.40 3.70
C GLN A 81 20.76 0.17 4.17
N SER A 82 19.98 -0.40 3.26
CA SER A 82 18.99 -1.44 3.55
C SER A 82 19.30 -2.75 2.85
N GLU A 83 18.81 -3.85 3.40
CA GLU A 83 19.04 -5.19 2.87
C GLU A 83 18.22 -5.47 1.60
N ILE A 84 18.76 -6.37 0.77
CA ILE A 84 18.12 -6.90 -0.43
C ILE A 84 17.76 -8.37 -0.21
N ARG A 85 16.57 -8.78 -0.65
CA ARG A 85 16.13 -10.18 -0.67
C ARG A 85 15.56 -10.53 -2.04
N GLU A 86 15.78 -11.75 -2.49
CA GLU A 86 15.17 -12.26 -3.73
C GLU A 86 13.91 -13.07 -3.40
N VAL A 87 12.81 -12.76 -4.09
CA VAL A 87 11.49 -13.41 -3.91
C VAL A 87 10.80 -13.57 -5.25
N ASN A 88 10.59 -14.81 -5.70
CA ASN A 88 9.84 -15.14 -6.92
C ASN A 88 10.26 -14.28 -8.13
N ASP A 89 11.54 -14.31 -8.50
CA ASP A 89 12.13 -13.52 -9.59
C ASP A 89 11.99 -11.99 -9.44
N ASN A 90 11.82 -11.52 -8.20
CA ASN A 90 11.86 -10.10 -7.86
C ASN A 90 12.93 -9.84 -6.82
N ILE A 91 13.51 -8.65 -6.91
CA ILE A 91 14.52 -8.17 -5.97
C ILE A 91 13.83 -7.16 -5.06
N VAL A 92 13.70 -7.51 -3.79
CA VAL A 92 13.00 -6.74 -2.78
C VAL A 92 14.02 -5.98 -1.94
N VAL A 93 13.97 -4.65 -1.99
CA VAL A 93 14.76 -3.79 -1.11
C VAL A 93 13.95 -3.49 0.13
N SER A 94 14.51 -3.75 1.30
CA SER A 94 13.83 -3.48 2.58
C SER A 94 13.58 -1.99 2.75
N LEU A 95 12.41 -1.63 3.25
CA LEU A 95 12.11 -0.24 3.60
C LEU A 95 12.92 0.17 4.84
N PRO A 96 13.52 1.38 4.85
CA PRO A 96 14.06 1.95 6.08
C PRO A 96 12.94 2.17 7.09
N GLU A 97 13.26 2.14 8.38
CA GLU A 97 12.27 2.14 9.47
C GLU A 97 11.27 3.31 9.38
N VAL A 98 11.74 4.48 8.94
CA VAL A 98 10.88 5.65 8.71
C VAL A 98 9.77 5.39 7.69
N LEU A 99 10.07 4.69 6.59
CA LEU A 99 9.10 4.38 5.54
C LEU A 99 8.22 3.18 5.95
N ARG A 100 8.81 2.16 6.59
CA ARG A 100 8.05 1.02 7.12
C ARG A 100 6.98 1.48 8.11
N ARG A 101 7.36 2.35 9.06
CA ARG A 101 6.44 2.95 10.02
C ARG A 101 5.38 3.80 9.34
N PHE A 102 5.80 4.61 8.36
CA PHE A 102 4.88 5.46 7.61
C PHE A 102 3.83 4.65 6.84
N VAL A 103 4.20 3.55 6.16
CA VAL A 103 3.26 2.67 5.45
C VAL A 103 2.24 2.08 6.43
N ARG A 104 2.70 1.54 7.58
CA ARG A 104 1.81 0.99 8.61
C ARG A 104 0.85 2.04 9.17
N ASP A 105 1.37 3.21 9.54
CA ASP A 105 0.55 4.31 10.08
C ASP A 105 -0.42 4.86 9.01
N PHE A 106 -0.04 4.88 7.73
CA PHE A 106 -0.91 5.27 6.62
C PHE A 106 -2.06 4.28 6.42
N ASP A 107 -1.79 2.97 6.42
CA ASP A 107 -2.82 1.94 6.30
C ASP A 107 -3.79 1.95 7.49
N LEU A 108 -3.33 2.35 8.67
CA LEU A 108 -4.17 2.62 9.86
C LEU A 108 -4.95 3.94 9.78
N GLY A 109 -4.77 4.74 8.72
CA GLY A 109 -5.49 6.00 8.53
C GLY A 109 -4.92 7.20 9.31
N ALA A 110 -3.68 7.13 9.80
CA ALA A 110 -3.07 8.20 10.60
C ALA A 110 -2.69 9.46 9.81
N TYR A 111 -2.79 9.43 8.47
CA TYR A 111 -2.49 10.53 7.55
C TYR A 111 -3.70 10.90 6.68
N PRO A 112 -4.76 11.49 7.26
CA PRO A 112 -6.03 11.70 6.55
C PRO A 112 -5.89 12.57 5.30
N THR A 113 -5.01 13.59 5.30
CA THR A 113 -4.83 14.46 4.12
C THR A 113 -4.09 13.79 2.96
N LEU A 114 -3.59 12.56 3.14
CA LEU A 114 -2.93 11.77 2.09
C LEU A 114 -3.83 10.64 1.60
N LEU A 115 -5.05 10.51 2.14
CA LEU A 115 -5.99 9.47 1.74
C LEU A 115 -6.80 9.94 0.53
N VAL A 116 -6.88 9.06 -0.47
CA VAL A 116 -7.86 9.15 -1.56
C VAL A 116 -8.86 8.03 -1.36
N GLU A 117 -10.14 8.34 -1.52
CA GLU A 117 -11.18 7.32 -1.53
C GLU A 117 -11.01 6.39 -2.73
N ASP A 118 -11.17 5.08 -2.52
CA ASP A 118 -11.17 4.11 -3.61
C ASP A 118 -12.49 4.25 -4.38
N SER A 119 -12.49 5.08 -5.43
CA SER A 119 -13.67 5.31 -6.27
C SER A 119 -14.07 4.06 -7.07
N SER A 120 -13.25 3.01 -7.07
CA SER A 120 -13.53 1.73 -7.73
C SER A 120 -14.68 0.93 -7.10
N ALA A 121 -15.27 1.40 -6.00
CA ALA A 121 -16.49 0.82 -5.41
C ALA A 121 -17.80 1.40 -5.98
N LYS A 122 -17.75 2.25 -7.03
CA LYS A 122 -18.94 2.83 -7.67
C LYS A 122 -18.94 2.63 -9.19
N GLU A 123 -19.09 1.38 -9.64
CA GLU A 123 -19.56 0.95 -10.97
C GLU A 123 -20.11 -0.48 -10.75
N SER A 124 -21.37 -0.87 -10.95
CA SER A 124 -22.53 -0.28 -11.63
C SER A 124 -23.82 -0.81 -10.98
N PRO A 125 -24.98 -0.14 -11.09
CA PRO A 125 -26.26 -0.78 -10.84
C PRO A 125 -26.40 -1.93 -11.85
N ILE A 126 -26.71 -3.13 -11.35
CA ILE A 126 -27.14 -4.24 -12.19
C ILE A 126 -28.43 -3.79 -12.89
N SER A 127 -28.34 -3.41 -14.16
CA SER A 127 -29.50 -3.31 -15.02
C SER A 127 -30.03 -4.74 -15.21
N VAL A 128 -31.04 -5.10 -14.41
CA VAL A 128 -31.78 -6.35 -14.55
C VAL A 128 -32.45 -6.32 -15.93
N PRO A 129 -32.20 -7.29 -16.83
CA PRO A 129 -33.03 -7.42 -18.01
C PRO A 129 -34.41 -7.91 -17.56
N THR A 130 -35.40 -7.02 -17.60
CA THR A 130 -36.82 -7.35 -17.51
C THR A 130 -37.18 -8.24 -18.70
N GLY A 131 -37.28 -9.54 -18.48
CA GLY A 131 -37.70 -10.43 -19.58
C GLY A 131 -37.50 -11.92 -19.33
N PHE A 132 -37.94 -12.44 -18.20
CA PHE A 132 -38.19 -13.89 -18.08
C PHE A 132 -39.48 -14.10 -17.28
N GLN A 133 -40.56 -14.42 -18.00
CA GLN A 133 -41.76 -15.00 -17.37
C GLN A 133 -41.47 -16.46 -17.01
N PRO A 134 -41.87 -16.93 -15.82
CA PRO A 134 -41.77 -18.35 -15.50
C PRO A 134 -42.88 -19.13 -16.22
N THR A 135 -42.50 -20.01 -17.13
CA THR A 135 -43.40 -21.04 -17.66
C THR A 135 -43.74 -22.01 -16.53
N VAL A 136 -45.00 -22.02 -16.13
CA VAL A 136 -45.58 -23.00 -15.21
C VAL A 136 -45.54 -24.38 -15.87
N VAL A 137 -44.69 -25.28 -15.38
CA VAL A 137 -44.77 -26.70 -15.73
C VAL A 137 -45.74 -27.34 -14.75
N GLN A 138 -46.96 -27.62 -15.22
CA GLN A 138 -47.95 -28.40 -14.49
C GLN A 138 -47.46 -29.84 -14.36
N SER A 139 -47.46 -30.32 -13.11
CA SER A 139 -47.37 -31.74 -12.78
C SER A 139 -48.56 -32.50 -13.35
N GLU A 140 -48.32 -33.52 -14.15
CA GLU A 140 -49.24 -34.64 -14.27
C GLU A 140 -48.62 -35.92 -13.74
N LYS A 141 -49.48 -36.63 -13.02
CA LYS A 141 -49.30 -37.72 -12.07
C LYS A 141 -49.37 -39.07 -12.81
N PRO A 142 -48.75 -40.15 -12.30
CA PRO A 142 -48.69 -41.43 -12.99
C PRO A 142 -49.94 -42.31 -12.74
N ALA A 143 -50.31 -43.09 -13.75
CA ALA A 143 -51.13 -44.33 -13.72
C ALA A 143 -51.27 -44.80 -15.18
N ALA A 144 -51.18 -46.07 -15.57
CA ALA A 144 -51.02 -47.36 -14.91
C ALA A 144 -50.37 -48.33 -15.92
#